data_AF-A0A2E0AIQ7-F1
#
_entry.id   AF-A0A2E0AIQ7-F1
#
_cell.length_a   1.000
_cell.length_b   1.000
_cell.length_c   1.000
_cell.angle_alpha   90.00
_cell.angle_beta   90.00
_cell.angle_gamma   90.00
#
_symmetry.space_group_name_H-M   'P 1'
#
loop_
_entity.id
_entity.type
_entity.pdbx_description
1 polymer ?
#
loop_
_entity_poly.entity_id
_entity_poly.type
_entity_poly.pdbx_seq_one_letter_code
_entity_poly.pdbx_strand_id
1 'polypeptide(L)'
;MTADEKGLATFKQFVAENPHTGTAEQVVTLSMGIAAAADRLSPTTLSFYRDATALGEKVFSKLKVIGDQLGHLDDKTRREVTKGLPASYSTIHLLCALKPDELATAVKTKQVTPKTSVRAARTYVTQVRFPRQSLGGKDVEQGRWSIKEETLYRVCRPEDTPLSEDLQRQLEDDLRKVCSRYGMDIRKASNESTTALREADRKEKAAFWREVLEEQLTQKWFQETDTEVRKTFNLKVVEEVWDAPLRTFTGFLIRTGRGKQHFYEDHGQAYVAKLHYLQETTESRTNRYNLKRRIEEVLAHEESTKLVIWRNVVLKNSGLL
;
A
#
# COMPACT_ATOMS: atom_id res chain seq x y z
N MET A 1 -1.64 -9.14 45.24
CA MET A 1 -1.43 -8.95 43.80
C MET A 1 -1.78 -7.53 43.41
N THR A 2 -0.83 -6.80 42.82
CA THR A 2 -1.05 -5.46 42.26
C THR A 2 -1.96 -5.53 41.02
N ALA A 3 -2.50 -4.39 40.58
CA ALA A 3 -3.33 -4.34 39.36
C ALA A 3 -2.56 -4.83 38.12
N ASP A 4 -1.27 -4.52 38.03
CA ASP A 4 -0.39 -4.95 36.94
C ASP A 4 -0.11 -6.45 36.98
N GLU A 5 0.07 -7.05 38.16
CA GLU A 5 0.23 -8.51 38.30
C GLU A 5 -1.02 -9.27 37.88
N LYS A 6 -2.21 -8.73 38.20
CA LYS A 6 -3.49 -9.30 37.75
C LYS A 6 -3.63 -9.17 36.24
N GLY A 7 -3.34 -7.99 35.68
CA GLY A 7 -3.39 -7.75 34.23
C GLY A 7 -2.45 -8.65 33.44
N LEU A 8 -1.22 -8.86 33.95
CA LEU A 8 -0.25 -9.77 33.37
C LEU A 8 -0.75 -11.22 33.38
N ALA A 9 -1.28 -11.69 34.51
CA ALA A 9 -1.82 -13.05 34.63
C ALA A 9 -2.98 -13.29 33.65
N THR A 10 -3.91 -12.33 33.54
CA THR A 10 -4.99 -12.37 32.56
C THR A 10 -4.46 -12.39 31.12
N PHE A 11 -3.45 -11.58 30.80
CA PHE A 11 -2.86 -11.56 29.47
C PHE A 11 -2.18 -12.90 29.12
N LYS A 12 -1.43 -13.49 30.06
CA LYS A 12 -0.83 -14.83 29.89
C LYS A 12 -1.88 -15.91 29.65
N GLN A 13 -2.94 -15.90 30.44
CA GLN A 13 -4.05 -16.84 30.26
C GLN A 13 -4.70 -16.68 28.88
N PHE A 14 -4.98 -15.45 28.47
CA PHE A 14 -5.55 -15.15 27.16
C PHE A 14 -4.69 -15.67 26.00
N VAL A 15 -3.36 -15.48 26.08
CA VAL A 15 -2.40 -15.99 25.08
C VAL A 15 -2.35 -17.52 25.07
N ALA A 16 -2.48 -18.17 26.22
CA ALA A 16 -2.51 -19.63 26.32
C ALA A 16 -3.79 -20.24 25.73
N GLU A 17 -4.95 -19.60 25.95
CA GLU A 17 -6.25 -20.02 25.42
C GLU A 17 -6.37 -19.81 23.89
N ASN A 18 -5.63 -18.84 23.36
CA ASN A 18 -5.65 -18.45 21.95
C ASN A 18 -4.25 -18.55 21.33
N PRO A 19 -3.74 -19.76 21.06
CA PRO A 19 -2.40 -19.92 20.52
C PRO A 19 -2.30 -19.43 19.06
N HIS A 20 -1.16 -18.81 18.72
CA HIS A 20 -0.86 -18.35 17.35
C HIS A 20 -0.62 -19.50 16.35
N THR A 21 -0.58 -20.74 16.82
CA THR A 21 -0.49 -21.99 16.05
C THR A 21 -1.80 -22.76 16.02
N GLY A 22 -2.89 -22.18 16.56
CA GLY A 22 -4.21 -22.78 16.62
C GLY A 22 -5.05 -22.58 15.36
N THR A 23 -6.37 -22.52 15.53
CA THR A 23 -7.32 -22.25 14.45
C THR A 23 -7.24 -20.78 13.99
N ALA A 24 -7.78 -20.49 12.80
CA ALA A 24 -7.89 -19.09 12.33
C ALA A 24 -8.64 -18.20 13.34
N GLU A 25 -9.68 -18.74 14.00
CA GLU A 25 -10.44 -18.04 15.03
C GLU A 25 -9.60 -17.74 16.28
N GLN A 26 -8.80 -18.69 16.75
CA GLN A 26 -7.88 -18.46 17.87
C GLN A 26 -6.82 -17.42 17.52
N VAL A 27 -6.25 -17.49 16.31
CA VAL A 27 -5.25 -16.51 15.84
C VAL A 27 -5.86 -15.11 15.72
N VAL A 28 -7.06 -14.99 15.17
CA VAL A 28 -7.75 -13.69 15.04
C VAL A 28 -8.13 -13.15 16.42
N THR A 29 -8.67 -13.98 17.31
CA THR A 29 -9.00 -13.59 18.68
C THR A 29 -7.76 -13.08 19.42
N LEU A 30 -6.65 -13.84 19.38
CA LEU A 30 -5.37 -13.41 19.94
C LEU A 30 -4.92 -12.05 19.38
N SER A 31 -4.98 -11.91 18.06
CA SER A 31 -4.57 -10.70 17.35
C SER A 31 -5.38 -9.48 17.76
N MET A 32 -6.71 -9.61 17.84
CA MET A 32 -7.63 -8.56 18.30
C MET A 32 -7.35 -8.17 19.75
N GLY A 33 -7.09 -9.15 20.63
CA GLY A 33 -6.73 -8.87 22.02
C GLY A 33 -5.40 -8.14 22.17
N ILE A 34 -4.40 -8.48 21.36
CA ILE A 34 -3.11 -7.78 21.32
C ILE A 34 -3.27 -6.34 20.84
N ALA A 35 -4.05 -6.10 19.77
CA ALA A 35 -4.34 -4.76 19.27
C ALA A 35 -5.04 -3.90 20.33
N ALA A 36 -6.11 -4.42 20.93
CA ALA A 36 -6.85 -3.73 22.00
C ALA A 36 -5.99 -3.46 23.24
N ALA A 37 -5.07 -4.37 23.60
CA ALA A 37 -4.10 -4.14 24.67
C ALA A 37 -3.11 -3.03 24.31
N ALA A 38 -2.66 -2.98 23.05
CA ALA A 38 -1.74 -1.95 22.57
C ALA A 38 -2.34 -0.54 22.57
N ASP A 39 -3.66 -0.42 22.40
CA ASP A 39 -4.36 0.86 22.48
C ASP A 39 -4.56 1.33 23.93
N ARG A 40 -4.63 0.40 24.89
CA ARG A 40 -4.91 0.69 26.30
C ARG A 40 -3.66 0.86 27.15
N LEU A 41 -2.60 0.09 26.85
CA LEU A 41 -1.40 0.01 27.66
C LEU A 41 -0.28 0.88 27.10
N SER A 42 0.59 1.37 28.00
CA SER A 42 1.81 2.04 27.57
C SER A 42 2.73 1.06 26.82
N PRO A 43 3.59 1.54 25.88
CA PRO A 43 4.51 0.67 25.14
C PRO A 43 5.44 -0.15 26.04
N THR A 44 5.87 0.40 27.18
CA THR A 44 6.72 -0.28 28.17
C THR A 44 5.96 -1.40 28.87
N THR A 45 4.73 -1.15 29.32
CA THR A 45 3.88 -2.19 29.94
C THR A 45 3.55 -3.31 28.95
N LEU A 46 3.24 -2.97 27.70
CA LEU A 46 2.94 -3.94 26.66
C LEU A 46 4.16 -4.80 26.31
N SER A 47 5.36 -4.21 26.25
CA SER A 47 6.62 -4.97 26.08
C SER A 47 6.83 -5.95 27.22
N PHE A 48 6.63 -5.51 28.46
CA PHE A 48 6.74 -6.39 29.63
C PHE A 48 5.74 -7.56 29.55
N TYR A 49 4.50 -7.31 29.13
CA TYR A 49 3.48 -8.35 28.96
C TYR A 49 3.86 -9.34 27.85
N ARG A 50 4.38 -8.85 26.73
CA ARG A 50 4.92 -9.68 25.64
C ARG A 50 6.05 -10.56 26.13
N ASP A 51 7.06 -9.99 26.79
CA ASP A 51 8.28 -10.69 27.21
C ASP A 51 8.01 -11.77 28.26
N ALA A 52 6.91 -11.62 29.00
CA ALA A 52 6.43 -12.61 29.93
C ALA A 52 5.62 -13.76 29.28
N THR A 53 5.38 -13.71 27.98
CA THR A 53 4.73 -14.76 27.18
C THR A 53 5.74 -15.44 26.25
N ALA A 54 5.39 -16.59 25.68
CA ALA A 54 6.23 -17.28 24.69
C ALA A 54 6.18 -16.65 23.27
N LEU A 55 5.55 -15.47 23.12
CA LEU A 55 5.44 -14.79 21.83
C LEU A 55 6.71 -14.00 21.54
N GLY A 56 7.51 -14.47 20.59
CA GLY A 56 8.64 -13.69 20.08
C GLY A 56 8.19 -12.34 19.49
N GLU A 57 9.04 -11.32 19.60
CA GLU A 57 8.75 -9.94 19.17
C GLU A 57 8.20 -9.83 17.74
N LYS A 58 8.76 -10.61 16.81
CA LYS A 58 8.33 -10.64 15.41
C LYS A 58 6.92 -11.23 15.25
N VAL A 59 6.57 -12.25 16.03
CA VAL A 59 5.24 -12.86 16.00
C VAL A 59 4.23 -11.88 16.59
N PHE A 60 4.55 -11.30 17.74
CA PHE A 60 3.73 -10.29 18.40
C PHE A 60 3.41 -9.11 17.48
N SER A 61 4.43 -8.56 16.80
CA SER A 61 4.25 -7.45 15.86
C SER A 61 3.32 -7.81 14.70
N LYS A 62 3.42 -9.03 14.16
CA LYS A 62 2.53 -9.49 13.08
C LYS A 62 1.10 -9.67 13.57
N LEU A 63 0.90 -10.26 14.75
CA LEU A 63 -0.42 -10.45 15.35
C LEU A 63 -1.11 -9.11 15.65
N LYS A 64 -0.35 -8.13 16.14
CA LYS A 64 -0.87 -6.76 16.30
C LYS A 64 -1.40 -6.21 14.98
N VAL A 65 -0.62 -6.31 13.89
CA VAL A 65 -1.04 -5.82 12.56
C VAL A 65 -2.31 -6.54 12.07
N ILE A 66 -2.45 -7.84 12.31
CA ILE A 66 -3.67 -8.58 11.98
C ILE A 66 -4.87 -8.01 12.75
N GLY A 67 -4.71 -7.80 14.07
CA GLY A 67 -5.75 -7.26 14.94
C GLY A 67 -6.17 -5.86 14.53
N ASP A 68 -5.20 -4.97 14.31
CA ASP A 68 -5.44 -3.60 13.84
C ASP A 68 -6.22 -3.65 12.52
N GLN A 69 -5.82 -4.46 11.55
CA GLN A 69 -6.46 -4.52 10.24
C GLN A 69 -7.88 -5.09 10.28
N LEU A 70 -8.10 -6.19 11.00
CA LEU A 70 -9.41 -6.82 11.12
C LEU A 70 -10.35 -6.03 12.04
N GLY A 71 -9.82 -5.20 12.95
CA GLY A 71 -10.61 -4.31 13.81
C GLY A 71 -11.36 -3.21 13.05
N HIS A 72 -10.96 -2.90 11.81
CA HIS A 72 -11.67 -1.96 10.94
C HIS A 72 -12.94 -2.56 10.30
N LEU A 73 -13.14 -3.88 10.40
CA LEU A 73 -14.34 -4.55 9.90
C LEU A 73 -15.42 -4.58 10.98
N ASP A 74 -16.68 -4.45 10.57
CA ASP A 74 -17.83 -4.70 11.44
C ASP A 74 -17.86 -6.17 11.89
N ASP A 75 -18.51 -6.43 13.02
CA ASP A 75 -18.51 -7.73 13.67
C ASP A 75 -19.02 -8.87 12.77
N LYS A 76 -19.99 -8.59 11.89
CA LYS A 76 -20.55 -9.59 10.98
C LYS A 76 -19.54 -9.93 9.89
N THR A 77 -19.01 -8.94 9.20
CA THR A 77 -18.00 -9.14 8.15
C THR A 77 -16.74 -9.78 8.72
N ARG A 78 -16.30 -9.38 9.91
CA ARG A 78 -15.13 -9.97 10.58
C ARG A 78 -15.31 -11.46 10.86
N ARG A 79 -16.50 -11.89 11.31
CA ARG A 79 -16.80 -13.32 11.51
C ARG A 79 -16.77 -14.10 10.20
N GLU A 80 -17.32 -13.54 9.12
CA GLU A 80 -17.30 -14.16 7.80
C GLU A 80 -15.85 -14.29 7.27
N VAL A 81 -15.06 -13.23 7.39
CA VAL A 81 -13.63 -13.24 7.03
C VAL A 81 -12.87 -14.28 7.84
N THR A 82 -13.07 -14.33 9.16
CA THR A 82 -12.38 -15.27 10.06
C THR A 82 -12.62 -16.72 9.66
N LYS A 83 -13.86 -17.07 9.25
CA LYS A 83 -14.19 -18.42 8.77
C LYS A 83 -13.50 -18.78 7.45
N GLY A 84 -13.21 -17.81 6.61
CA GLY A 84 -12.54 -18.00 5.31
C GLY A 84 -11.02 -17.96 5.37
N LEU A 85 -10.43 -17.50 6.48
CA LEU A 85 -8.98 -17.37 6.62
C LEU A 85 -8.28 -18.72 6.88
N PRO A 86 -7.03 -18.89 6.41
CA PRO A 86 -6.19 -20.03 6.77
C PRO A 86 -5.71 -19.93 8.22
N ALA A 87 -5.44 -21.08 8.86
CA ALA A 87 -5.01 -21.13 10.26
C ALA A 87 -3.63 -20.50 10.55
N SER A 88 -2.76 -20.37 9.53
CA SER A 88 -1.42 -19.82 9.72
C SER A 88 -1.44 -18.30 9.90
N TYR A 89 -1.02 -17.82 11.07
CA TYR A 89 -0.86 -16.39 11.35
C TYR A 89 0.04 -15.68 10.32
N SER A 90 1.05 -16.37 9.79
CA SER A 90 1.94 -15.79 8.78
C SER A 90 1.22 -15.60 7.44
N THR A 91 0.31 -16.52 7.07
CA THR A 91 -0.53 -16.36 5.89
C THR A 91 -1.57 -15.26 6.10
N ILE A 92 -2.24 -15.22 7.26
CA ILE A 92 -3.20 -14.16 7.60
C ILE A 92 -2.51 -12.79 7.55
N HIS A 93 -1.33 -12.64 8.16
CA HIS A 93 -0.55 -11.41 8.11
C HIS A 93 -0.22 -10.96 6.68
N LEU A 94 0.09 -11.89 5.77
CA LEU A 94 0.31 -11.55 4.36
C LEU A 94 -0.97 -11.02 3.71
N LEU A 95 -2.11 -11.64 3.99
CA LEU A 95 -3.42 -11.22 3.48
C LEU A 95 -3.87 -9.86 4.04
N CYS A 96 -3.54 -9.55 5.30
CA CYS A 96 -3.76 -8.24 5.92
C CYS A 96 -2.93 -7.10 5.29
N ALA A 97 -2.09 -7.40 4.31
CA ALA A 97 -1.47 -6.37 3.48
C ALA A 97 -2.45 -5.72 2.48
N LEU A 98 -3.64 -6.31 2.28
CA LEU A 98 -4.79 -5.77 1.54
C LEU A 98 -5.62 -4.86 2.44
N LYS A 99 -6.45 -3.98 1.87
CA LYS A 99 -7.45 -3.22 2.64
C LYS A 99 -8.47 -4.18 3.26
N PRO A 100 -9.14 -3.81 4.37
CA PRO A 100 -10.12 -4.66 5.02
C PRO A 100 -11.24 -5.13 4.07
N ASP A 101 -11.76 -4.21 3.25
CA ASP A 101 -12.83 -4.50 2.28
C ASP A 101 -12.36 -5.40 1.12
N GLU A 102 -11.11 -5.25 0.69
CA GLU A 102 -10.49 -6.11 -0.33
C GLU A 102 -10.34 -7.54 0.20
N LEU A 103 -9.92 -7.70 1.46
CA LEU A 103 -9.83 -9.00 2.11
C LEU A 103 -11.21 -9.65 2.29
N ALA A 104 -12.20 -8.87 2.71
CA ALA A 104 -13.59 -9.34 2.82
C ALA A 104 -14.13 -9.82 1.47
N THR A 105 -13.87 -9.07 0.40
CA THR A 105 -14.24 -9.45 -0.96
C THR A 105 -13.51 -10.72 -1.41
N ALA A 106 -12.22 -10.86 -1.09
CA ALA A 106 -11.43 -12.04 -1.45
C ALA A 106 -11.96 -13.33 -0.79
N VAL A 107 -12.40 -13.25 0.46
CA VAL A 107 -13.04 -14.37 1.16
C VAL A 107 -14.42 -14.67 0.57
N LYS A 108 -15.25 -13.64 0.35
CA LYS A 108 -16.61 -13.79 -0.21
C LYS A 108 -16.60 -14.41 -1.61
N THR A 109 -15.62 -14.04 -2.43
CA THR A 109 -15.41 -14.57 -3.80
C THR A 109 -14.63 -15.88 -3.84
N LYS A 110 -14.28 -16.46 -2.68
CA LYS A 110 -13.52 -17.71 -2.52
C LYS A 110 -12.11 -17.70 -3.13
N GLN A 111 -11.54 -16.52 -3.37
CA GLN A 111 -10.13 -16.37 -3.75
C GLN A 111 -9.19 -16.65 -2.57
N VAL A 112 -9.67 -16.36 -1.35
CA VAL A 112 -9.05 -16.78 -0.10
C VAL A 112 -9.95 -17.84 0.56
N THR A 113 -9.35 -18.95 0.96
CA THR A 113 -10.02 -20.06 1.63
C THR A 113 -9.16 -20.56 2.80
N PRO A 114 -9.71 -21.39 3.70
CA PRO A 114 -8.93 -21.98 4.79
C PRO A 114 -7.74 -22.83 4.31
N LYS A 115 -7.76 -23.29 3.05
CA LYS A 115 -6.69 -24.08 2.42
C LYS A 115 -5.65 -23.22 1.68
N THR A 116 -5.80 -21.89 1.66
CA THR A 116 -4.89 -21.00 0.96
C THR A 116 -3.48 -21.08 1.56
N SER A 117 -2.51 -21.50 0.74
CA SER A 117 -1.11 -21.59 1.14
C SER A 117 -0.44 -20.21 1.23
N VAL A 118 0.69 -20.13 1.95
CA VAL A 118 1.52 -18.92 2.03
C VAL A 118 1.88 -18.38 0.64
N ARG A 119 2.23 -19.28 -0.30
CA ARG A 119 2.58 -18.92 -1.68
C ARG A 119 1.37 -18.35 -2.43
N ALA A 120 0.22 -18.99 -2.34
CA ALA A 120 -1.01 -18.52 -2.99
C ALA A 120 -1.46 -17.16 -2.45
N ALA A 121 -1.42 -16.97 -1.12
CA ALA A 121 -1.69 -15.69 -0.49
C ALA A 121 -0.73 -14.59 -0.98
N ARG A 122 0.58 -14.89 -1.08
CA ARG A 122 1.56 -13.93 -1.60
C ARG A 122 1.30 -13.54 -3.04
N THR A 123 1.00 -14.51 -3.91
CA THR A 123 0.65 -14.25 -5.32
C THR A 123 -0.58 -13.37 -5.41
N TYR A 124 -1.67 -13.72 -4.71
CA TYR A 124 -2.90 -12.96 -4.72
C TYR A 124 -2.72 -11.52 -4.21
N VAL A 125 -2.02 -11.34 -3.08
CA VAL A 125 -1.70 -10.02 -2.54
C VAL A 125 -0.89 -9.19 -3.52
N THR A 126 0.02 -9.81 -4.26
CA THR A 126 0.84 -9.14 -5.27
C THR A 126 -0.03 -8.68 -6.45
N GLN A 127 -0.92 -9.54 -6.94
CA GLN A 127 -1.86 -9.22 -8.03
C GLN A 127 -2.78 -8.06 -7.65
N VAL A 128 -3.36 -8.07 -6.45
CA VAL A 128 -4.28 -7.01 -6.01
C VAL A 128 -3.55 -5.70 -5.75
N ARG A 129 -2.35 -5.74 -5.17
CA ARG A 129 -1.62 -4.52 -4.80
C ARG A 129 -0.84 -3.88 -5.94
N PHE A 130 -0.37 -4.68 -6.89
CA PHE A 130 0.45 -4.25 -8.01
C PHE A 130 -0.13 -4.79 -9.32
N PRO A 131 -1.39 -4.42 -9.66
CA PRO A 131 -2.03 -4.93 -10.87
C PRO A 131 -1.16 -4.65 -12.09
N ARG A 132 -0.68 -3.41 -12.29
CA ARG A 132 0.16 -3.01 -13.43
C ARG A 132 1.46 -3.81 -13.62
N GLN A 133 2.07 -4.27 -12.53
CA GLN A 133 3.40 -4.87 -12.57
C GLN A 133 3.35 -6.39 -12.44
N SER A 134 2.29 -6.92 -11.83
CA SER A 134 1.93 -8.34 -11.93
C SER A 134 1.62 -8.75 -13.38
N LEU A 135 1.33 -7.78 -14.25
CA LEU A 135 0.97 -7.93 -15.65
C LEU A 135 2.17 -7.98 -16.62
N GLY A 136 3.42 -7.94 -16.14
CA GLY A 136 4.60 -7.86 -17.00
C GLY A 136 4.75 -6.45 -17.59
N GLY A 137 5.75 -5.72 -17.10
CA GLY A 137 5.87 -4.29 -17.37
C GLY A 137 6.06 -3.87 -18.83
N LYS A 138 5.79 -2.59 -19.03
CA LYS A 138 6.19 -1.67 -20.13
C LYS A 138 5.41 -1.67 -21.44
N ASP A 139 4.73 -2.74 -21.83
CA ASP A 139 3.91 -2.75 -23.06
C ASP A 139 2.40 -2.70 -22.76
N VAL A 140 1.99 -1.75 -21.92
CA VAL A 140 0.59 -1.31 -21.96
C VAL A 140 0.52 -0.24 -23.04
N GLU A 141 0.42 -0.65 -24.29
CA GLU A 141 -0.08 0.23 -25.34
C GLU A 141 -1.38 0.86 -24.81
N GLN A 142 -1.35 2.18 -24.70
CA GLN A 142 -2.53 2.97 -24.36
C GLN A 142 -3.65 2.59 -25.35
N GLY A 143 -4.74 1.99 -24.85
CA GLY A 143 -6.04 2.12 -25.51
C GLY A 143 -6.83 0.86 -25.88
N ARG A 144 -6.48 -0.37 -25.50
CA ARG A 144 -7.34 -1.53 -25.88
C ARG A 144 -7.65 -2.61 -24.85
N TRP A 145 -7.02 -2.63 -23.68
CA TRP A 145 -7.03 -3.83 -22.84
C TRP A 145 -7.60 -3.54 -21.45
N SER A 146 -8.81 -4.07 -21.18
CA SER A 146 -9.51 -3.88 -19.92
C SER A 146 -8.82 -4.64 -18.77
N ILE A 147 -8.97 -4.12 -17.55
CA ILE A 147 -8.44 -4.60 -16.25
C ILE A 147 -8.88 -6.05 -15.87
N LYS A 148 -9.57 -6.76 -16.76
CA LYS A 148 -10.11 -8.11 -16.53
C LYS A 148 -9.19 -9.17 -17.13
N GLU A 149 -8.09 -9.49 -16.46
CA GLU A 149 -7.45 -10.78 -16.69
C GLU A 149 -8.23 -11.87 -15.92
N GLU A 150 -8.74 -12.85 -16.66
CA GLU A 150 -9.39 -14.02 -16.06
C GLU A 150 -8.34 -15.14 -15.94
N THR A 151 -8.10 -15.61 -14.72
CA THR A 151 -7.22 -16.77 -14.52
C THR A 151 -7.98 -18.04 -14.91
N LEU A 152 -7.80 -18.48 -16.15
CA LEU A 152 -8.49 -19.66 -16.67
C LEU A 152 -7.89 -20.97 -16.13
N TYR A 153 -6.56 -21.10 -16.16
CA TYR A 153 -5.87 -22.34 -15.78
C TYR A 153 -4.54 -22.07 -15.08
N ARG A 154 -4.15 -22.99 -14.18
CA ARG A 154 -2.84 -22.99 -13.52
C ARG A 154 -2.06 -24.23 -13.91
N VAL A 155 -0.98 -24.05 -14.66
CA VAL A 155 -0.06 -25.14 -15.01
C VAL A 155 0.85 -25.43 -13.81
N CYS A 156 0.73 -26.64 -13.24
CA CYS A 156 1.53 -27.08 -12.09
C CYS A 156 2.41 -28.26 -12.49
N ARG A 157 3.61 -28.34 -11.91
CA ARG A 157 4.55 -29.45 -12.11
C ARG A 157 4.85 -30.14 -10.77
N PRO A 158 5.03 -31.46 -10.73
CA PRO A 158 5.60 -32.18 -9.58
C PRO A 158 7.01 -31.67 -9.20
N GLU A 159 7.38 -31.80 -7.91
CA GLU A 159 8.65 -31.29 -7.39
C GLU A 159 9.88 -32.04 -7.95
N ASP A 160 9.73 -33.33 -8.27
CA ASP A 160 10.84 -34.24 -8.55
C ASP A 160 11.34 -34.27 -10.01
N THR A 161 10.89 -33.36 -10.87
CA THR A 161 11.23 -33.40 -12.30
C THR A 161 11.65 -32.02 -12.82
N PRO A 162 12.92 -31.61 -12.72
CA PRO A 162 13.37 -30.35 -13.30
C PRO A 162 13.20 -30.33 -14.83
N LEU A 163 12.70 -29.22 -15.36
CA LEU A 163 12.72 -28.94 -16.80
C LEU A 163 14.08 -28.31 -17.10
N SER A 164 14.74 -28.79 -18.15
CA SER A 164 15.85 -28.06 -18.76
C SER A 164 15.35 -26.77 -19.40
N GLU A 165 16.22 -25.77 -19.54
CA GLU A 165 15.88 -24.47 -20.16
C GLU A 165 15.30 -24.62 -21.58
N ASP A 166 15.79 -25.58 -22.37
CA ASP A 166 15.32 -25.81 -23.74
C ASP A 166 13.86 -26.28 -23.79
N LEU A 167 13.52 -27.29 -22.97
CA LEU A 167 12.16 -27.76 -22.76
C LEU A 167 11.24 -26.65 -22.22
N GLN A 168 11.76 -25.74 -21.40
CA GLN A 168 10.99 -24.62 -20.88
C GLN A 168 10.65 -23.60 -21.98
N ARG A 169 11.59 -23.31 -22.89
CA ARG A 169 11.34 -22.46 -24.06
C ARG A 169 10.37 -23.10 -25.03
N GLN A 170 10.52 -24.39 -25.31
CA GLN A 170 9.59 -25.14 -26.17
C GLN A 170 8.16 -25.13 -25.60
N LEU A 171 8.01 -25.38 -24.30
CA LEU A 171 6.72 -25.31 -23.63
C LEU A 171 6.13 -23.89 -23.71
N GLU A 172 6.93 -22.84 -23.52
CA GLU A 172 6.48 -21.46 -23.66
C GLU A 172 5.98 -21.18 -25.09
N ASP A 173 6.74 -21.56 -26.11
CA ASP A 173 6.40 -21.35 -27.52
C ASP A 173 5.12 -22.10 -27.92
N ASP A 174 4.98 -23.35 -27.48
CA ASP A 174 3.80 -24.15 -27.79
C ASP A 174 2.56 -23.62 -27.08
N LEU A 175 2.69 -23.20 -25.82
CA LEU A 175 1.59 -22.52 -25.13
C LEU A 175 1.22 -21.21 -25.85
N ARG A 176 2.19 -20.41 -26.30
CA ARG A 176 1.93 -19.15 -27.03
C ARG A 176 1.14 -19.41 -28.32
N LYS A 177 1.49 -20.44 -29.07
CA LYS A 177 0.76 -20.85 -30.29
C LYS A 177 -0.67 -21.30 -29.99
N VAL A 178 -0.90 -21.99 -28.88
CA VAL A 178 -2.23 -22.43 -28.49
C VAL A 178 -3.07 -21.23 -28.04
N CYS A 179 -2.53 -20.37 -27.18
CA CYS A 179 -3.22 -19.20 -26.67
C CYS A 179 -3.55 -18.18 -27.77
N SER A 180 -2.65 -17.94 -28.73
CA SER A 180 -2.88 -16.99 -29.83
C SER A 180 -4.06 -17.38 -30.71
N ARG A 181 -4.36 -18.68 -30.88
CA ARG A 181 -5.55 -19.16 -31.61
C ARG A 181 -6.86 -18.73 -30.97
N TYR A 182 -6.86 -18.45 -29.68
CA TYR A 182 -8.02 -18.00 -28.91
C TYR A 182 -7.95 -16.51 -28.57
N GLY A 183 -7.03 -15.75 -29.19
CA GLY A 183 -6.83 -14.33 -28.89
C GLY A 183 -6.28 -14.08 -27.48
N MET A 184 -5.56 -15.04 -26.91
CA MET A 184 -4.98 -14.95 -25.57
C MET A 184 -3.46 -14.75 -25.66
N ASP A 185 -2.92 -13.87 -24.82
CA ASP A 185 -1.48 -13.63 -24.71
C ASP A 185 -0.89 -14.22 -23.44
N ILE A 186 0.25 -14.90 -23.58
CA ILE A 186 0.99 -15.46 -22.44
C ILE A 186 1.97 -14.43 -21.90
N ARG A 187 1.75 -14.09 -20.63
CA ARG A 187 2.64 -13.23 -19.86
C ARG A 187 3.47 -14.07 -18.91
N LYS A 188 4.79 -13.82 -18.88
CA LYS A 188 5.63 -14.39 -17.82
C LYS A 188 5.18 -13.77 -16.51
N ALA A 189 4.82 -14.60 -15.55
CA ALA A 189 4.60 -14.14 -14.19
C ALA A 189 5.89 -13.43 -13.74
N SER A 190 5.77 -12.14 -13.42
CA SER A 190 6.87 -11.40 -12.81
C SER A 190 7.30 -12.13 -11.53
N ASN A 191 8.52 -12.66 -11.52
CA ASN A 191 9.14 -13.23 -10.33
C ASN A 191 9.75 -12.13 -9.42
N GLU A 192 9.48 -10.85 -9.73
CA GLU A 192 10.00 -9.75 -8.95
C GLU A 192 9.46 -9.79 -7.52
N SER A 193 10.34 -9.53 -6.55
CA SER A 193 9.92 -9.47 -5.17
C SER A 193 8.91 -8.34 -4.98
N THR A 194 7.99 -8.50 -4.03
CA THR A 194 7.06 -7.43 -3.61
C THR A 194 7.76 -6.11 -3.26
N THR A 195 9.05 -6.15 -2.90
CA THR A 195 9.86 -4.96 -2.63
C THR A 195 10.26 -4.25 -3.92
N ALA A 196 10.72 -5.00 -4.93
CA ALA A 196 11.05 -4.46 -6.25
C ALA A 196 9.82 -3.88 -6.95
N LEU A 197 8.68 -4.57 -6.88
CA LEU A 197 7.40 -4.07 -7.40
C LEU A 197 6.99 -2.75 -6.71
N ARG A 198 7.11 -2.68 -5.38
CA ARG A 198 6.88 -1.42 -4.64
C ARG A 198 7.81 -0.31 -5.09
N GLU A 199 9.08 -0.59 -5.37
CA GLU A 199 10.01 0.42 -5.84
C GLU A 199 9.68 0.91 -7.24
N ALA A 200 9.32 0.01 -8.14
CA ALA A 200 8.84 0.36 -9.48
C ALA A 200 7.56 1.22 -9.42
N ASP A 201 6.59 0.82 -8.58
CA ASP A 201 5.32 1.55 -8.39
C ASP A 201 5.55 2.96 -7.86
N ARG A 202 6.46 3.10 -6.89
CA ARG A 202 6.85 4.42 -6.38
C ARG A 202 7.52 5.28 -7.44
N LYS A 203 8.40 4.71 -8.26
CA LYS A 203 9.05 5.46 -9.34
C LYS A 203 8.05 5.96 -10.37
N GLU A 204 7.10 5.11 -10.78
CA GLU A 204 6.03 5.47 -11.71
C GLU A 204 5.14 6.57 -11.13
N LYS A 205 4.71 6.43 -9.87
CA LYS A 205 3.91 7.45 -9.19
C LYS A 205 4.69 8.76 -8.98
N ALA A 206 5.98 8.68 -8.66
CA ALA A 206 6.82 9.86 -8.52
C ALA A 206 6.93 10.62 -9.86
N ALA A 207 7.16 9.91 -10.97
CA ALA A 207 7.19 10.52 -12.30
C ALA A 207 5.84 11.18 -12.65
N PHE A 208 4.74 10.49 -12.40
CA PHE A 208 3.40 11.06 -12.61
C PHE A 208 3.15 12.33 -11.79
N TRP A 209 3.44 12.31 -10.49
CA TRP A 209 3.23 13.49 -9.64
C TRP A 209 4.20 14.62 -9.95
N ARG A 210 5.36 14.30 -10.53
CA ARG A 210 6.27 15.31 -11.08
C ARG A 210 5.64 15.98 -12.30
N GLU A 211 5.12 15.22 -13.27
CA GLU A 211 4.44 15.76 -14.44
C GLU A 211 3.25 16.66 -14.05
N VAL A 212 2.40 16.21 -13.12
CA VAL A 212 1.30 17.03 -12.58
C VAL A 212 1.83 18.31 -11.93
N LEU A 213 2.96 18.28 -11.22
CA LEU A 213 3.57 19.47 -10.63
C LEU A 213 4.07 20.46 -11.70
N GLU A 214 4.65 19.94 -12.78
CA GLU A 214 5.17 20.73 -13.91
C GLU A 214 4.03 21.40 -14.70
N GLU A 215 2.89 20.72 -14.86
CA GLU A 215 1.67 21.29 -15.45
C GLU A 215 1.09 22.42 -14.61
N GLN A 216 1.12 22.29 -13.27
CA GLN A 216 0.59 23.29 -12.36
C GLN A 216 1.49 24.52 -12.23
N LEU A 217 2.80 24.33 -12.26
CA LEU A 217 3.80 25.39 -12.11
C LEU A 217 4.65 25.49 -13.37
N THR A 218 4.07 26.03 -14.44
CA THR A 218 4.72 26.09 -15.75
C THR A 218 5.90 27.06 -15.80
N GLN A 219 6.77 26.87 -16.81
CA GLN A 219 7.87 27.81 -17.08
C GLN A 219 7.38 29.23 -17.38
N LYS A 220 6.22 29.37 -18.05
CA LYS A 220 5.59 30.68 -18.34
C LYS A 220 5.18 31.39 -17.05
N TRP A 221 4.48 30.67 -16.17
CA TRP A 221 4.13 31.19 -14.85
C TRP A 221 5.38 31.62 -14.06
N PHE A 222 6.43 30.79 -14.06
CA PHE A 222 7.67 31.15 -13.38
C PHE A 222 8.27 32.43 -13.97
N GLN A 223 8.28 32.61 -15.29
CA GLN A 223 8.78 33.83 -15.95
C GLN A 223 7.97 35.09 -15.65
N GLU A 224 6.71 34.97 -15.24
CA GLU A 224 5.85 36.09 -14.85
C GLU A 224 6.02 36.51 -13.37
N THR A 225 6.58 35.65 -12.52
CA THR A 225 6.78 35.98 -11.09
C THR A 225 7.82 37.09 -10.85
N ASP A 226 7.69 37.85 -9.77
CA ASP A 226 8.63 38.94 -9.47
C ASP A 226 10.08 38.46 -9.31
N THR A 227 11.01 39.09 -10.05
CA THR A 227 12.44 38.81 -10.00
C THR A 227 13.07 39.01 -8.61
N GLU A 228 12.57 39.94 -7.79
CA GLU A 228 13.09 40.15 -6.43
C GLU A 228 12.70 39.00 -5.50
N VAL A 229 11.50 38.44 -5.70
CA VAL A 229 11.06 37.24 -4.99
C VAL A 229 11.94 36.05 -5.40
N ARG A 230 12.20 35.85 -6.70
CA ARG A 230 13.09 34.77 -7.17
C ARG A 230 14.51 34.87 -6.59
N LYS A 231 15.08 36.07 -6.54
CA LYS A 231 16.39 36.32 -5.91
C LYS A 231 16.39 35.97 -4.42
N THR A 232 15.33 36.33 -3.70
CA THR A 232 15.21 36.05 -2.25
C THR A 232 15.26 34.56 -1.93
N PHE A 233 14.72 33.72 -2.82
CA PHE A 233 14.74 32.26 -2.68
C PHE A 233 15.90 31.59 -3.44
N ASN A 234 16.77 32.38 -4.10
CA ASN A 234 17.86 31.91 -4.94
C ASN A 234 17.41 30.94 -6.05
N LEU A 235 16.33 31.29 -6.75
CA LEU A 235 15.73 30.48 -7.81
C LEU A 235 15.97 31.13 -9.19
N LYS A 236 16.60 30.40 -10.10
CA LYS A 236 16.94 30.84 -11.47
C LYS A 236 16.01 30.24 -12.51
N VAL A 237 15.58 29.01 -12.29
CA VAL A 237 14.73 28.24 -13.21
C VAL A 237 13.59 27.56 -12.44
N VAL A 238 12.54 27.16 -13.14
CA VAL A 238 11.33 26.62 -12.52
C VAL A 238 11.58 25.24 -11.89
N GLU A 239 12.51 24.49 -12.45
CA GLU A 239 12.98 23.19 -11.96
C GLU A 239 13.51 23.29 -10.52
N GLU A 240 14.21 24.39 -10.20
CA GLU A 240 14.70 24.64 -8.84
C GLU A 240 13.54 24.87 -7.86
N VAL A 241 12.40 25.40 -8.31
CA VAL A 241 11.16 25.46 -7.50
C VAL A 241 10.66 24.04 -7.27
N TRP A 242 10.51 23.24 -8.33
CA TRP A 242 9.98 21.88 -8.25
C TRP A 242 10.85 20.96 -7.41
N ASP A 243 12.15 21.19 -7.31
CA ASP A 243 13.11 20.40 -6.52
C ASP A 243 13.36 20.97 -5.13
N ALA A 244 12.94 22.20 -4.86
CA ALA A 244 13.14 22.85 -3.57
C ALA A 244 12.53 22.04 -2.40
N PRO A 245 13.13 22.12 -1.19
CA PRO A 245 12.53 21.59 0.02
C PRO A 245 11.13 22.16 0.25
N LEU A 246 10.24 21.38 0.86
CA LEU A 246 8.83 21.77 1.04
C LEU A 246 8.65 23.14 1.69
N ARG A 247 9.49 23.50 2.66
CA ARG A 247 9.48 24.82 3.31
C ARG A 247 9.76 25.96 2.33
N THR A 248 10.79 25.81 1.51
CA THR A 248 11.18 26.80 0.48
C THR A 248 10.11 26.88 -0.60
N PHE A 249 9.61 25.73 -1.07
CA PHE A 249 8.53 25.63 -2.05
C PHE A 249 7.26 26.37 -1.58
N THR A 250 6.76 26.07 -0.38
CA THR A 250 5.58 26.74 0.18
C THR A 250 5.83 28.23 0.42
N GLY A 251 7.02 28.59 0.93
CA GLY A 251 7.38 29.98 1.16
C GLY A 251 7.41 30.80 -0.13
N PHE A 252 7.95 30.25 -1.21
CA PHE A 252 7.98 30.88 -2.52
C PHE A 252 6.56 31.13 -3.03
N LEU A 253 5.73 30.08 -3.07
CA LEU A 253 4.34 30.16 -3.55
C LEU A 253 3.47 31.15 -2.76
N ILE A 254 3.62 31.22 -1.44
CA ILE A 254 2.89 32.20 -0.61
C ILE A 254 3.29 33.64 -1.00
N ARG A 255 4.56 33.86 -1.34
CA ARG A 255 5.11 35.19 -1.63
C ARG A 255 4.85 35.64 -3.06
N THR A 256 4.69 34.70 -3.99
CA THR A 256 4.29 34.97 -5.38
C THR A 256 2.78 35.08 -5.53
N GLY A 257 2.00 34.41 -4.68
CA GLY A 257 0.54 34.48 -4.66
C GLY A 257 -0.01 35.59 -3.77
N ARG A 258 -1.30 35.50 -3.44
CA ARG A 258 -2.02 36.50 -2.61
C ARG A 258 -1.81 36.30 -1.10
N GLY A 259 -0.67 35.74 -0.70
CA GLY A 259 -0.35 35.44 0.70
C GLY A 259 -0.97 34.15 1.23
N LYS A 260 -0.84 33.94 2.54
CA LYS A 260 -1.14 32.66 3.20
C LYS A 260 -2.62 32.28 3.17
N GLN A 261 -3.52 33.26 3.23
CA GLN A 261 -4.97 33.02 3.30
C GLN A 261 -5.51 32.37 2.02
N HIS A 262 -5.00 32.77 0.85
CA HIS A 262 -5.43 32.24 -0.45
C HIS A 262 -4.55 31.09 -0.97
N PHE A 263 -3.60 30.62 -0.17
CA PHE A 263 -2.60 29.65 -0.61
C PHE A 263 -3.21 28.37 -1.20
N TYR A 264 -4.23 27.81 -0.54
CA TYR A 264 -4.87 26.58 -1.01
C TYR A 264 -5.75 26.79 -2.24
N GLU A 265 -6.27 28.01 -2.44
CA GLU A 265 -7.03 28.38 -3.63
C GLU A 265 -6.10 28.56 -4.83
N ASP A 266 -5.02 29.32 -4.65
CA ASP A 266 -4.10 29.71 -5.73
C ASP A 266 -3.12 28.58 -6.10
N HIS A 267 -2.66 27.82 -5.10
CA HIS A 267 -1.55 26.87 -5.25
C HIS A 267 -1.77 25.51 -4.58
N GLY A 268 -2.99 25.23 -4.11
CA GLY A 268 -3.30 23.98 -3.41
C GLY A 268 -3.02 22.72 -4.23
N GLN A 269 -3.31 22.75 -5.54
CA GLN A 269 -3.05 21.62 -6.45
C GLN A 269 -1.55 21.32 -6.57
N ALA A 270 -0.73 22.35 -6.82
CA ALA A 270 0.72 22.25 -6.87
C ALA A 270 1.30 21.75 -5.53
N TYR A 271 0.76 22.22 -4.40
CA TYR A 271 1.18 21.77 -3.07
C TYR A 271 0.86 20.29 -2.82
N VAL A 272 -0.34 19.83 -3.17
CA VAL A 272 -0.73 18.42 -3.04
C VAL A 272 0.11 17.53 -3.96
N ALA A 273 0.36 17.96 -5.21
CA ALA A 273 1.24 17.26 -6.14
C ALA A 273 2.67 17.13 -5.58
N LYS A 274 3.22 18.22 -5.04
CA LYS A 274 4.55 18.22 -4.39
C LYS A 274 4.60 17.28 -3.19
N LEU A 275 3.57 17.24 -2.34
CA LEU A 275 3.51 16.32 -1.20
C LEU A 275 3.52 14.85 -1.66
N HIS A 276 2.72 14.52 -2.67
CA HIS A 276 2.71 13.19 -3.25
C HIS A 276 4.06 12.83 -3.90
N TYR A 277 4.64 13.72 -4.69
CA TYR A 277 5.99 13.53 -5.26
C TYR A 277 7.05 13.24 -4.19
N LEU A 278 7.08 14.04 -3.11
CA LEU A 278 8.01 13.83 -1.99
C LEU A 278 7.73 12.52 -1.24
N GLN A 279 6.47 12.13 -1.11
CA GLN A 279 6.08 10.87 -0.47
C GLN A 279 6.61 9.66 -1.25
N GLU A 280 6.59 9.72 -2.59
CA GLU A 280 7.03 8.59 -3.41
C GLU A 280 8.56 8.53 -3.57
N THR A 281 9.23 9.68 -3.59
CA THR A 281 10.68 9.79 -3.75
C THR A 281 11.49 9.58 -2.47
N THR A 282 10.92 9.87 -1.30
CA THR A 282 11.68 9.73 -0.05
C THR A 282 11.86 8.26 0.36
N GLU A 283 13.09 7.90 0.75
CA GLU A 283 13.41 6.54 1.20
C GLU A 283 12.94 6.28 2.64
N SER A 284 12.96 7.32 3.49
CA SER A 284 12.60 7.23 4.90
C SER A 284 11.12 6.89 5.09
N ARG A 285 10.86 5.75 5.76
CA ARG A 285 9.49 5.33 6.10
C ARG A 285 8.78 6.34 7.00
N THR A 286 9.49 6.94 7.95
CA THR A 286 8.94 7.96 8.86
C THR A 286 8.52 9.20 8.09
N ASN A 287 9.38 9.68 7.18
CA ASN A 287 9.04 10.85 6.36
C ASN A 287 7.86 10.57 5.43
N ARG A 288 7.78 9.37 4.85
CA ARG A 288 6.60 8.95 4.06
C ARG A 288 5.31 8.99 4.87
N TYR A 289 5.35 8.48 6.10
CA TYR A 289 4.18 8.51 6.98
C TYR A 289 3.77 9.95 7.31
N ASN A 290 4.73 10.82 7.63
CA ASN A 290 4.47 12.23 7.93
C ASN A 290 3.88 12.97 6.72
N LEU A 291 4.41 12.72 5.51
CA LEU A 291 3.88 13.30 4.28
C LEU A 291 2.47 12.79 3.97
N LYS A 292 2.22 11.49 4.15
CA LYS A 292 0.87 10.90 4.01
C LYS A 292 -0.11 11.58 4.96
N ARG A 293 0.23 11.68 6.25
CA ARG A 293 -0.60 12.36 7.24
C ARG A 293 -0.84 13.82 6.86
N ARG A 294 0.19 14.50 6.36
CA ARG A 294 0.06 15.89 5.89
C ARG A 294 -0.89 16.02 4.71
N ILE A 295 -0.89 15.09 3.76
CA ILE A 295 -1.85 15.06 2.65
C ILE A 295 -3.27 14.88 3.20
N GLU A 296 -3.46 13.94 4.12
CA GLU A 296 -4.77 13.70 4.76
C GLU A 296 -5.25 14.94 5.52
N GLU A 297 -4.38 15.61 6.29
CA GLU A 297 -4.68 16.87 6.99
C GLU A 297 -5.12 17.98 6.03
N VAL A 298 -4.42 18.14 4.89
CA VAL A 298 -4.75 19.17 3.88
C VAL A 298 -6.09 18.87 3.24
N LEU A 299 -6.33 17.61 2.88
CA LEU A 299 -7.56 17.19 2.21
C LEU A 299 -8.78 17.17 3.15
N ALA A 300 -8.57 17.07 4.46
CA ALA A 300 -9.64 17.09 5.47
C ALA A 300 -10.11 18.51 5.84
N HIS A 301 -9.43 19.56 5.38
CA HIS A 301 -9.83 20.95 5.65
C HIS A 301 -11.16 21.28 4.95
N GLU A 302 -12.07 22.00 5.61
CA GLU A 302 -13.44 22.27 5.11
C GLU A 302 -13.44 22.94 3.71
N GLU A 303 -12.49 23.84 3.49
CA GLU A 303 -12.30 24.57 2.23
C GLU A 303 -11.66 23.73 1.11
N SER A 304 -11.17 22.52 1.41
CA SER A 304 -10.40 21.68 0.48
C SER A 304 -11.24 20.70 -0.33
N THR A 305 -12.57 20.82 -0.31
CA THR A 305 -13.48 19.96 -1.10
C THR A 305 -13.11 19.96 -2.59
N LYS A 306 -12.74 21.11 -3.16
CA LYS A 306 -12.28 21.22 -4.55
C LYS A 306 -10.97 20.45 -4.80
N LEU A 307 -10.04 20.47 -3.84
CA LEU A 307 -8.76 19.75 -3.92
C LEU A 307 -8.96 18.24 -3.83
N VAL A 308 -9.89 17.77 -3.00
CA VAL A 308 -10.27 16.36 -2.90
C VAL A 308 -10.83 15.85 -4.23
N ILE A 309 -11.76 16.61 -4.83
CA ILE A 309 -12.37 16.26 -6.12
C ILE A 309 -11.27 16.22 -7.20
N TRP A 310 -10.46 17.27 -7.31
CA TRP A 310 -9.36 17.34 -8.28
C TRP A 310 -8.41 16.14 -8.14
N ARG A 311 -7.92 15.86 -6.93
CA ARG A 311 -7.00 14.75 -6.66
C ARG A 311 -7.59 13.41 -7.06
N ASN A 312 -8.87 13.18 -6.77
CA ASN A 312 -9.54 11.94 -7.15
C ASN A 312 -9.72 11.81 -8.67
N VAL A 313 -9.97 12.91 -9.38
CA VAL A 313 -10.05 12.94 -10.85
C VAL A 313 -8.67 12.66 -11.47
N VAL A 314 -7.63 13.34 -11.01
CA VAL A 314 -6.24 13.16 -11.45
C VAL A 314 -5.78 11.71 -11.25
N LEU A 315 -6.08 11.11 -10.09
CA LEU A 315 -5.76 9.72 -9.80
C LEU A 315 -6.58 8.72 -10.63
N LYS A 316 -7.88 9.00 -10.89
CA LYS A 316 -8.71 8.15 -11.77
C LYS A 316 -8.23 8.18 -13.21
N ASN A 317 -7.95 9.36 -13.75
CA ASN A 317 -7.54 9.54 -15.14
C ASN A 317 -6.16 8.91 -15.41
N SER A 318 -5.28 8.93 -14.43
CA SER A 318 -3.98 8.25 -14.49
C SER A 318 -4.06 6.76 -14.20
N GLY A 319 -5.22 6.23 -13.82
CA GLY A 319 -5.44 4.84 -13.41
C GLY A 319 -4.68 4.42 -12.15
N LEU A 320 -4.29 5.38 -11.31
CA LEU A 320 -3.60 5.18 -10.03
C LEU A 320 -4.59 5.01 -8.85
N LEU A 321 -5.90 5.16 -9.10
CA LEU A 321 -6.98 4.97 -8.15
C LEU A 321 -7.74 3.66 -8.34
#